data_AF-A0A6J4NA71-F1
#
_entry.id   AF-A0A6J4NA71-F1
#
_cell.length_a   1.000
_cell.length_b   1.000
_cell.length_c   1.000
_cell.angle_alpha   90.00
_cell.angle_beta   90.00
_cell.angle_gamma   90.00
#
_symmetry.space_group_name_H-M   'P 1'
#
loop_
_entity.id
_entity.type
_entity.pdbx_description
1 polymer ?
#
loop_
_entity_poly.entity_id
_entity_poly.type
_entity_poly.pdbx_seq_one_letter_code
_entity_poly.pdbx_strand_id
1 'polypeptide(L)' 'MWQHFYEQNRDKNFELVAVALETHGAAAARPWVERANATFPVLVDQHNLLGRLLDFKA' A
#
# COMPACT_ATOMS: atom_id res chain seq x y z
N MET A 1 -8.86 10.55 -0.28
CA MET A 1 -8.41 11.05 1.03
C MET A 1 -6.89 10.95 1.18
N TRP A 2 -6.30 9.75 1.15
CA TRP A 2 -4.85 9.56 1.30
C TRP A 2 -3.99 10.23 0.21
N GLN A 3 -4.46 10.19 -1.04
CA GLN A 3 -3.83 10.90 -2.15
C GLN A 3 -3.61 12.39 -1.85
N HIS A 4 -4.68 13.09 -1.48
CA HIS A 4 -4.62 14.51 -1.18
C HIS A 4 -3.72 14.80 0.03
N PHE A 5 -3.77 13.95 1.06
CA PHE A 5 -2.89 14.08 2.22
C PHE A 5 -1.42 13.93 1.84
N TYR A 6 -1.07 12.94 1.01
CA TYR A 6 0.30 12.75 0.55
C TYR A 6 0.79 13.95 -0.26
N GLU A 7 -0.01 14.41 -1.22
CA GLU A 7 0.32 15.58 -2.05
C GLU A 7 0.58 16.85 -1.22
N GLN A 8 -0.10 17.02 -0.08
CA GLN A 8 0.09 18.16 0.82
C GLN A 8 1.31 18.07 1.75
N ASN A 9 1.89 16.88 1.91
CA ASN A 9 2.89 16.61 2.96
C ASN A 9 4.19 15.96 2.46
N ARG A 10 4.26 15.46 1.23
CA ARG A 10 5.44 14.77 0.69
C ARG A 10 6.74 15.57 0.75
N ASP A 11 6.67 16.90 0.73
CA ASP A 11 7.85 17.77 0.79
C ASP A 11 8.28 18.12 2.24
N LYS A 12 7.62 17.56 3.26
CA LYS A 12 7.84 17.89 4.69
C LYS A 12 8.66 16.82 5.43
N ASN A 13 9.61 16.17 4.75
CA ASN A 13 10.38 15.05 5.29
C ASN A 13 9.47 13.91 5.81
N PHE A 14 8.50 13.52 4.98
CA PHE A 14 7.50 12.50 5.27
C PHE A 14 7.24 11.67 4.01
N GLU A 15 6.95 10.38 4.18
CA GLU A 15 6.57 9.46 3.10
C GLU A 15 5.35 8.63 3.52
N LEU A 16 4.43 8.44 2.59
CA LEU A 16 3.27 7.56 2.76
C LEU A 16 3.46 6.32 1.91
N VAL A 17 3.51 5.15 2.53
CA VAL A 17 3.53 3.88 1.81
C VAL A 17 2.26 3.11 2.11
N ALA A 18 1.50 2.77 1.07
CA ALA A 18 0.39 1.84 1.21
C ALA A 18 0.87 0.41 0.96
N VAL A 19 0.43 -0.54 1.78
CA VAL A 19 0.78 -1.95 1.64
C VAL A 19 -0.51 -2.75 1.52
N ALA A 20 -0.70 -3.41 0.38
CA ALA A 20 -1.76 -4.41 0.21
C ALA A 20 -1.30 -5.74 0.81
N LEU A 21 -1.95 -6.18 1.89
CA LEU A 21 -1.75 -7.52 2.44
C LEU A 21 -2.51 -8.50 1.56
N GLU A 22 -1.79 -9.40 0.87
CA GLU A 22 -2.39 -10.32 -0.08
C GLU A 22 -1.90 -11.74 0.16
N THR A 23 -2.84 -12.67 0.21
CA THR A 23 -2.56 -14.11 0.44
C THR A 23 -2.64 -14.93 -0.84
N HIS A 24 -3.27 -14.40 -1.89
CA HIS A 24 -3.42 -15.05 -3.20
C HIS A 24 -2.37 -14.61 -4.22
N GLY A 25 -1.31 -13.92 -3.76
CA GLY A 25 -0.20 -13.44 -4.57
C GLY A 25 -0.44 -12.10 -5.28
N ALA A 26 0.64 -11.49 -5.77
CA ALA A 26 0.61 -10.10 -6.26
C ALA A 26 -0.35 -9.83 -7.43
N ALA A 27 -0.64 -10.85 -8.24
CA ALA A 27 -1.56 -10.73 -9.37
C ALA A 27 -3.00 -10.43 -8.93
N ALA A 28 -3.42 -10.88 -7.74
CA ALA A 28 -4.75 -10.60 -7.21
C ALA A 28 -4.92 -9.13 -6.80
N ALA A 29 -3.88 -8.52 -6.24
CA ALA A 29 -3.88 -7.12 -5.83
C ALA A 29 -3.69 -6.13 -7.00
N ARG A 30 -2.99 -6.56 -8.06
CA ARG A 30 -2.55 -5.68 -9.16
C ARG A 30 -3.66 -4.82 -9.80
N PRO A 31 -4.86 -5.33 -10.14
CA PRO A 31 -5.90 -4.51 -10.74
C PRO A 31 -6.39 -3.38 -9.82
N TRP A 32 -6.32 -3.59 -8.50
CA TRP A 32 -6.72 -2.59 -7.51
C TRP A 32 -5.63 -1.53 -7.33
N VAL A 33 -4.37 -1.94 -7.27
CA VAL A 33 -3.22 -1.03 -7.21
C VAL A 33 -3.17 -0.12 -8.43
N GLU A 34 -3.30 -0.69 -9.63
CA GLU A 34 -3.28 0.08 -10.88
C GLU A 34 -4.47 1.05 -10.98
N ARG A 35 -5.68 0.59 -10.60
CA ARG A 35 -6.87 1.45 -10.61
C ARG A 35 -6.80 2.57 -9.58
N ALA A 36 -6.15 2.34 -8.45
CA ALA A 36 -5.98 3.36 -7.41
C ALA A 36 -5.17 4.56 -7.91
N ASN A 37 -4.28 4.36 -8.89
CA ASN A 37 -3.46 5.40 -9.52
C ASN A 37 -2.85 6.37 -8.50
N ALA A 38 -2.32 5.80 -7.41
CA ALA A 38 -1.76 6.56 -6.31
C ALA A 38 -0.49 7.29 -6.76
N THR A 39 -0.27 8.52 -6.27
CA THR A 39 1.02 9.22 -6.49
C THR A 39 2.06 8.88 -5.44
N PHE A 40 1.70 8.10 -4.44
CA PHE A 40 2.58 7.54 -3.42
C PHE A 40 2.89 6.07 -3.71
N PRO A 41 4.00 5.52 -3.18
CA PRO A 41 4.34 4.11 -3.34
C PRO A 41 3.25 3.17 -2.80
N VAL A 42 2.91 2.17 -3.60
CA VAL A 42 2.02 1.06 -3.19
C VAL A 42 2.79 -0.26 -3.33
N LEU A 43 2.91 -0.98 -2.21
CA LEU A 43 3.57 -2.29 -2.14
C LEU A 43 2.51 -3.39 -2.02
N VAL A 44 2.87 -4.59 -2.47
CA VAL A 44 2.06 -5.79 -2.24
C VAL A 44 2.86 -6.77 -1.38
N ASP A 45 2.36 -7.03 -0.17
CA ASP A 45 2.87 -8.08 0.70
C ASP A 45 2.27 -9.42 0.29
N GLN A 46 2.84 -9.99 -0.76
CA GLN A 46 2.37 -11.22 -1.42
C GLN A 46 2.42 -12.49 -0.57
N HIS A 47 3.04 -12.44 0.61
CA HIS A 47 3.20 -13.59 1.52
C HIS A 47 2.66 -13.32 2.92
N ASN A 48 1.91 -12.23 3.08
CA ASN A 48 1.37 -11.76 4.35
C ASN A 48 2.42 -11.81 5.49
N LEU A 49 3.66 -11.38 5.20
CA LEU A 49 4.76 -11.35 6.17
C LEU A 49 4.60 -10.16 7.11
N LEU A 50 4.27 -8.99 6.58
CA LEU A 50 4.04 -7.78 7.36
C LEU A 50 2.75 -7.91 8.17
N GLY A 51 1.71 -8.50 7.60
CA GLY A 51 0.47 -8.74 8.35
C GLY A 51 0.70 -9.64 9.56
N ARG A 52 1.48 -10.72 9.43
CA ARG A 52 1.87 -11.57 10.57
C ARG A 52 2.78 -10.84 11.57
N LEU A 53 3.73 -10.05 11.09
CA LEU A 53 4.70 -9.35 11.95
C LEU A 53 4.02 -8.27 12.81
N LEU A 54 3.03 -7.57 12.26
CA LEU A 54 2.36 -6.43 12.88
C LEU A 54 0.97 -6.78 13.45
N ASP A 55 0.61 -8.07 13.42
CA ASP A 55 -0.70 -8.59 13.85
C ASP A 55 -1.90 -7.96 13.10
N PHE A 56 -1.72 -7.68 11.82
CA PHE A 56 -2.81 -7.27 10.93
C PHE A 56 -3.50 -8.50 10.35
N LYS A 57 -4.84 -8.44 10.33
CA LYS A 57 -5.67 -9.46 9.68
C LYS A 57 -5.70 -9.21 8.18
N ALA A 58 -5.36 -10.25 7.40
CA ALA A 58 -5.58 -10.29 5.96
C ALA A 58 -7.02 -10.66 5.65
#